data_AF-A0A7S3CXA9-F1
#
_entry.id   AF-A0A7S3CXA9-F1
#
_cell.length_a   1.000
_cell.length_b   1.000
_cell.length_c   1.000
_cell.angle_alpha   90.00
_cell.angle_beta   90.00
_cell.angle_gamma   90.00
#
_symmetry.space_group_name_H-M   'P 1'
#
loop_
_entity.id
_entity.type
_entity.pdbx_description
1 polymer ?
#
loop_
_entity_poly.entity_id
_entity_poly.type
_entity_poly.pdbx_seq_one_letter_code
_entity_poly.pdbx_strand_id
1 'polypeptide(L)'
;MTDEEMKAVKEFDAKLKAFKEEKEKQRRTLESELKKHRAEITAICHGFDEALAKLFQLRLSCDYAINECHLWIVKLSQALMQRDIDEKKEGTLGRQLDIAQRQREEAKKALLDFTAEVDEAEQEYRHSVEEDKNMEKNFRKDFQEFEEHFDYLFRHFRRALKQQRSQLDVPRQESLNPFRVYDRDDKSERGGEASMEAELHCPEGLDPSVWERFLEVRTLKISSELRCHRQHAALVELNKFMSRLQKESDHYNQECDRLRNEIDAFNETRYNEDYNLDLLLKLKQGQLEVEQAAVVTDYSDSVLGHRSVLKEVNTRIHTLGGEKIKILKEIKDYRKGILRLDWETKKLFLEADDITFKTREFQLLRVTKNLQETLKGGYDKDRHAEKIKTLERQLEFNEQMHAKRLEEKRRNLEKLLRQIEDMADENDKLDEDLHDLDEAVEEREKLHEIQQAKSKNTVTTEAKKRMQRTVNRRKLLDIAKAQTLDIELLREELVRLRARTFPSFAQLQAQFFAPDDQHTLQ
;
A
#
# COMPACT_ATOMS: atom_id res chain seq x y z
N MET A 1 -91.35 32.70 -23.75
CA MET A 1 -91.14 32.81 -22.29
C MET A 1 -92.12 33.82 -21.75
N THR A 2 -92.92 33.45 -20.77
CA THR A 2 -93.76 34.38 -20.00
C THR A 2 -92.89 35.19 -19.01
N ASP A 3 -93.35 36.37 -18.60
CA ASP A 3 -92.60 37.22 -17.65
C ASP A 3 -92.27 36.53 -16.32
N GLU A 4 -93.13 35.60 -15.89
CA GLU A 4 -92.90 34.77 -14.70
C GLU A 4 -91.74 33.79 -14.89
N GLU A 5 -91.59 33.18 -16.07
CA GLU A 5 -90.47 32.30 -16.40
C GLU A 5 -89.16 33.09 -16.46
N MET A 6 -89.16 34.31 -17.01
CA MET A 6 -87.97 35.17 -17.03
C MET A 6 -87.53 35.59 -15.61
N LYS A 7 -88.48 35.79 -14.69
CA LYS A 7 -88.19 36.15 -13.30
C LYS A 7 -87.63 34.95 -12.51
N ALA A 8 -88.17 33.75 -12.74
CA ALA A 8 -87.68 32.50 -12.17
C ALA A 8 -86.26 32.16 -12.64
N VAL A 9 -85.95 32.38 -13.93
CA VAL A 9 -84.59 32.19 -14.48
C VAL A 9 -83.59 33.17 -13.84
N LYS A 10 -83.97 34.45 -13.67
CA LYS A 10 -83.10 35.44 -13.00
C LYS A 10 -82.83 35.11 -11.53
N GLU A 11 -83.83 34.63 -10.79
CA GLU A 11 -83.63 34.17 -9.41
C GLU A 11 -82.77 32.91 -9.35
N PHE A 12 -82.95 31.98 -10.29
CA PHE A 12 -82.11 30.78 -10.40
C PHE A 12 -80.65 31.16 -10.69
N ASP A 13 -80.40 32.05 -11.65
CA ASP A 13 -79.05 32.53 -11.98
C ASP A 13 -78.38 33.26 -10.80
N ALA A 14 -79.14 34.05 -10.05
CA ALA A 14 -78.65 34.71 -8.84
C ALA A 14 -78.26 33.70 -7.75
N LYS A 15 -79.09 32.67 -7.52
CA LYS A 15 -78.78 31.57 -6.59
C LYS A 15 -77.58 30.75 -7.07
N LEU A 16 -77.46 30.49 -8.37
CA LEU A 16 -76.33 29.79 -8.97
C LEU A 16 -75.03 30.57 -8.80
N LYS A 17 -75.09 31.90 -8.97
CA LYS A 17 -73.94 32.78 -8.76
C LYS A 17 -73.53 32.83 -7.29
N ALA A 18 -74.48 33.00 -6.37
CA ALA A 18 -74.21 32.96 -4.94
C ALA A 18 -73.63 31.60 -4.49
N PHE A 19 -74.15 30.50 -5.01
CA PHE A 19 -73.63 29.15 -4.74
C PHE A 19 -72.20 28.96 -5.28
N LYS A 20 -71.91 29.46 -6.48
CA LYS A 20 -70.54 29.45 -7.05
C LYS A 20 -69.57 30.30 -6.23
N GLU A 21 -69.98 31.48 -5.78
CA GLU A 21 -69.17 32.34 -4.93
C GLU A 21 -68.90 31.70 -3.57
N GLU A 22 -69.89 31.04 -2.97
CA GLU A 22 -69.70 30.32 -1.70
C GLU A 22 -68.79 29.10 -1.86
N LYS A 23 -68.93 28.35 -2.97
CA LYS A 23 -68.02 27.24 -3.31
C LYS A 23 -66.58 27.72 -3.50
N GLU A 24 -66.37 28.86 -4.17
CA GLU A 24 -65.04 29.47 -4.31
C GLU A 24 -64.45 29.90 -2.96
N LYS A 25 -65.26 30.49 -2.07
CA LYS A 25 -64.82 30.84 -0.70
C LYS A 25 -64.42 29.61 0.10
N GLN A 26 -65.22 28.55 0.05
CA GLN A 26 -64.90 27.29 0.72
C GLN A 26 -63.63 26.67 0.15
N ARG A 27 -63.47 26.63 -1.18
CA ARG A 27 -62.24 26.15 -1.83
C ARG A 27 -61.01 26.93 -1.36
N ARG A 28 -61.06 28.27 -1.36
CA ARG A 28 -59.95 29.11 -0.92
C ARG A 28 -59.60 28.91 0.54
N THR A 29 -60.61 28.71 1.40
CA THR A 29 -60.40 28.39 2.82
C THR A 29 -59.66 27.06 2.96
N LEU A 30 -60.13 26.01 2.29
CA LEU A 30 -59.50 24.68 2.30
C LEU A 30 -58.07 24.70 1.71
N GLU A 31 -57.84 25.44 0.62
CA GLU A 31 -56.49 25.62 0.06
C GLU A 31 -55.54 26.30 1.05
N SER A 32 -56.05 27.29 1.81
CA SER A 32 -55.25 27.97 2.84
C SER A 32 -54.93 27.07 4.03
N GLU A 33 -55.89 26.24 4.49
CA GLU A 33 -55.69 25.26 5.55
C GLU A 33 -54.71 24.17 5.12
N LEU A 34 -54.86 23.66 3.90
CA LEU A 34 -53.95 22.68 3.31
C LEU A 34 -52.51 23.24 3.24
N LYS A 35 -52.34 24.48 2.78
CA LYS A 35 -51.03 25.14 2.75
C LYS A 35 -50.45 25.32 4.16
N LYS A 36 -51.27 25.69 5.13
CA LYS A 36 -50.87 25.82 6.54
C LYS A 36 -50.40 24.47 7.10
N HIS A 37 -51.17 23.40 6.92
CA HIS A 37 -50.80 22.07 7.39
C HIS A 37 -49.55 21.53 6.70
N ARG A 38 -49.36 21.77 5.39
CA ARG A 38 -48.10 21.42 4.70
C ARG A 38 -46.89 22.15 5.30
N ALA A 39 -47.03 23.43 5.62
CA ALA A 39 -45.97 24.20 6.27
C ALA A 39 -45.67 23.68 7.68
N GLU A 40 -46.71 23.36 8.47
CA GLU A 40 -46.57 22.77 9.80
C GLU A 40 -45.87 21.41 9.74
N ILE A 41 -46.27 20.51 8.84
CA ILE A 41 -45.62 19.20 8.64
C ILE A 41 -44.15 19.39 8.29
N THR A 42 -43.83 20.29 7.36
CA THR A 42 -42.43 20.55 6.95
C THR A 42 -41.59 21.06 8.12
N ALA A 43 -42.15 21.96 8.95
CA ALA A 43 -41.47 22.46 10.14
C ALA A 43 -41.24 21.37 11.19
N ILE A 44 -42.22 20.47 11.39
CA ILE A 44 -42.09 19.33 12.31
C ILE A 44 -41.01 18.36 11.82
N CYS A 45 -41.01 18.02 10.52
CA CYS A 45 -39.97 17.17 9.93
C CYS A 45 -38.58 17.78 10.12
N HIS A 46 -38.41 19.07 9.84
CA HIS A 46 -37.13 19.75 10.03
C HIS A 46 -36.68 19.75 11.50
N GLY A 47 -37.59 20.00 12.45
CA GLY A 47 -37.29 19.95 13.87
C GLY A 47 -36.90 18.54 14.36
N PHE A 48 -37.57 17.51 13.83
CA PHE A 48 -37.21 16.11 14.10
C PHE A 48 -35.83 15.77 13.54
N ASP A 49 -35.54 16.13 12.29
CA ASP A 49 -34.25 15.88 11.65
C ASP A 49 -33.10 16.58 12.39
N GLU A 50 -33.32 17.82 12.84
CA GLU A 50 -32.33 18.56 13.63
C GLU A 50 -32.09 17.89 15.00
N ALA A 51 -33.15 17.44 15.67
CA ALA A 51 -33.04 16.72 16.93
C ALA A 51 -32.31 15.37 16.74
N LEU A 52 -32.63 14.64 15.67
CA LEU A 52 -31.97 13.39 15.31
C LEU A 52 -30.49 13.60 14.99
N ALA A 53 -30.15 14.66 14.26
CA ALA A 53 -28.76 15.01 13.97
C ALA A 53 -27.97 15.35 15.24
N LYS A 54 -28.56 16.11 16.17
CA LYS A 54 -27.96 16.40 17.49
C LYS A 54 -27.76 15.13 18.31
N LEU A 55 -28.76 14.24 18.35
CA LEU A 55 -28.66 12.96 19.05
C LEU A 55 -27.56 12.07 18.43
N PHE A 56 -27.46 12.04 17.11
CA PHE A 56 -26.42 11.29 16.40
C PHE A 56 -25.02 11.82 16.73
N GLN A 57 -24.83 13.14 16.73
CA GLN A 57 -23.56 13.74 17.14
C GLN A 57 -23.20 13.44 18.60
N LEU A 58 -24.20 13.50 19.50
CA LEU A 58 -24.00 13.16 20.90
C LEU A 58 -23.59 11.70 21.07
N ARG A 59 -24.29 10.77 20.42
CA ARG A 59 -23.94 9.35 20.41
C ARG A 59 -22.51 9.14 19.91
N LEU A 60 -22.16 9.73 18.78
CA LEU A 60 -20.83 9.61 18.20
C LEU A 60 -19.75 10.12 19.18
N SER A 61 -19.99 11.26 19.83
CA SER A 61 -19.09 11.81 20.86
C SER A 61 -18.94 10.89 22.07
N CYS A 62 -20.03 10.27 22.54
CA CYS A 62 -19.99 9.30 23.62
C CYS A 62 -19.22 8.05 23.23
N ASP A 63 -19.49 7.50 22.05
CA ASP A 63 -18.79 6.32 21.52
C ASP A 63 -17.28 6.59 21.37
N TYR A 64 -16.90 7.78 20.88
CA TYR A 64 -15.49 8.20 20.83
C TYR A 64 -14.85 8.25 22.22
N ALA A 65 -15.52 8.86 23.21
CA ALA A 65 -14.99 8.95 24.58
C ALA A 65 -14.85 7.57 25.23
N ILE A 66 -15.81 6.67 25.01
CA ILE A 66 -15.76 5.29 25.50
C ILE A 66 -14.57 4.56 24.88
N ASN A 67 -14.40 4.64 23.56
CA ASN A 67 -13.30 3.99 22.86
C ASN A 67 -11.93 4.56 23.25
N GLU A 68 -11.84 5.87 23.49
CA GLU A 68 -10.64 6.52 24.03
C GLU A 68 -10.30 5.97 25.43
N CYS A 69 -11.27 5.89 26.33
CA CYS A 69 -11.07 5.29 27.65
C CYS A 69 -10.66 3.81 27.55
N HIS A 70 -11.30 3.03 26.67
CA HIS A 70 -10.92 1.63 26.44
C HIS A 70 -9.48 1.51 25.93
N LEU A 71 -9.06 2.36 24.99
CA LEU A 71 -7.70 2.37 24.48
C LEU A 71 -6.69 2.71 25.59
N TRP A 72 -6.99 3.69 26.43
CA TRP A 72 -6.18 4.02 27.61
C TRP A 72 -6.06 2.84 28.58
N ILE A 73 -7.16 2.13 28.85
CA ILE A 73 -7.15 0.93 29.69
C ILE A 73 -6.24 -0.14 29.08
N VAL A 74 -6.34 -0.39 27.77
CA VAL A 74 -5.50 -1.37 27.07
C VAL A 74 -4.03 -0.98 27.15
N LYS A 75 -3.70 0.29 26.86
CA LYS A 75 -2.34 0.82 26.91
C LYS A 75 -1.74 0.75 28.31
N LEU A 76 -2.51 1.14 29.32
CA LEU A 76 -2.09 1.00 30.72
C LEU A 76 -1.88 -0.47 31.11
N SER A 77 -2.76 -1.37 30.67
CA SER A 77 -2.62 -2.81 30.92
C SER A 77 -1.35 -3.37 30.26
N GLN A 78 -1.03 -2.92 29.04
CA GLN A 78 0.22 -3.29 28.36
C GLN A 78 1.44 -2.77 29.11
N ALA A 79 1.43 -1.51 29.55
CA ALA A 79 2.53 -0.94 30.34
C ALA A 79 2.74 -1.67 31.67
N LEU A 80 1.67 -2.03 32.37
CA LEU A 80 1.74 -2.83 33.60
C LEU A 80 2.31 -4.24 33.33
N MET A 81 1.86 -4.91 32.27
CA MET A 81 2.40 -6.21 31.87
C MET A 81 3.89 -6.12 31.51
N GLN A 82 4.29 -5.08 30.79
CA GLN A 82 5.68 -4.84 30.43
C GLN A 82 6.54 -4.62 31.67
N ARG A 83 6.08 -3.79 32.62
CA ARG A 83 6.73 -3.59 33.90
C ARG A 83 6.91 -4.89 34.70
N ASP A 84 5.92 -5.78 34.72
CA ASP A 84 6.03 -7.08 35.39
C ASP A 84 7.09 -7.98 34.73
N ILE A 85 7.22 -7.91 33.40
CA ILE A 85 8.26 -8.61 32.64
C ILE A 85 9.64 -8.03 33.00
N ASP A 86 9.74 -6.70 33.06
CA ASP A 86 10.97 -6.00 33.34
C ASP A 86 11.45 -6.23 34.77
N GLU A 87 10.55 -6.25 35.76
CA GLU A 87 10.89 -6.58 37.16
C GLU A 87 11.44 -8.01 37.29
N LYS A 88 10.89 -8.96 36.52
CA LYS A 88 11.41 -10.34 36.48
C LYS A 88 12.79 -10.41 35.82
N LYS A 89 13.01 -9.67 34.73
CA LYS A 89 14.31 -9.59 34.04
C LYS A 89 15.37 -8.93 34.93
N GLU A 90 15.04 -7.81 35.56
CA GLU A 90 15.90 -7.13 36.53
C GLU A 90 16.29 -8.09 37.67
N GLY A 91 15.31 -8.79 38.25
CA GLY A 91 15.55 -9.76 39.30
C GLY A 91 16.39 -10.97 38.86
N THR A 92 16.32 -11.38 37.59
CA THR A 92 17.15 -12.48 37.07
C THR A 92 18.57 -12.02 36.77
N LEU A 93 18.76 -10.86 36.13
CA LEU A 93 20.08 -10.26 35.88
C LEU A 93 20.79 -9.93 37.20
N GLY A 94 20.08 -9.37 38.18
CA GLY A 94 20.62 -9.08 39.51
C GLY A 94 21.13 -10.34 40.22
N ARG A 95 20.35 -11.44 40.21
CA ARG A 95 20.78 -12.73 40.78
C ARG A 95 22.00 -13.31 40.05
N GLN A 96 22.03 -13.22 38.72
CA GLN A 96 23.17 -13.69 37.94
C GLN A 96 24.43 -12.89 38.27
N LEU A 97 24.32 -11.57 38.39
CA LEU A 97 25.42 -10.70 38.78
C LEU A 97 25.91 -11.02 40.20
N ASP A 98 25.01 -11.22 41.17
CA ASP A 98 25.39 -11.59 42.54
C ASP A 98 26.16 -12.92 42.58
N ILE A 99 25.73 -13.92 41.80
CA ILE A 99 26.42 -15.22 41.70
C ILE A 99 27.80 -15.03 41.08
N ALA A 100 27.89 -14.33 39.95
CA ALA A 100 29.14 -14.07 39.26
C ALA A 100 30.12 -13.28 40.15
N GLN A 101 29.63 -12.30 40.92
CA GLN A 101 30.45 -11.53 41.86
C GLN A 101 31.01 -12.40 42.97
N ARG A 102 30.22 -13.34 43.53
CA ARG A 102 30.73 -14.28 44.55
C ARG A 102 31.82 -15.18 43.97
N GLN A 103 31.59 -15.75 42.79
CA GLN A 103 32.58 -16.60 42.10
C GLN A 103 33.86 -15.82 41.77
N ARG A 104 33.73 -14.55 41.36
CA ARG A 104 34.85 -13.65 41.13
C ARG A 104 35.69 -13.43 42.40
N GLU A 105 35.04 -13.16 43.53
CA GLU A 105 35.76 -12.97 44.81
C GLU A 105 36.41 -14.27 45.30
N GLU A 106 35.76 -15.42 45.12
CA GLU A 106 36.34 -16.74 45.43
C GLU A 106 37.56 -17.04 44.57
N ALA A 107 37.45 -16.89 43.24
CA ALA A 107 38.55 -17.09 42.30
C ALA A 107 39.70 -16.10 42.55
N LYS A 108 39.39 -14.84 42.88
CA LYS A 108 40.40 -13.83 43.21
C LYS A 108 41.16 -14.17 44.50
N LYS A 109 40.47 -14.66 45.54
CA LYS A 109 41.13 -15.13 46.77
C LYS A 109 42.02 -16.33 46.50
N ALA A 110 41.49 -17.35 45.80
CA ALA A 110 42.26 -18.54 45.43
C ALA A 110 43.52 -18.17 44.61
N LEU A 111 43.41 -17.22 43.68
CA LEU A 111 44.56 -16.72 42.93
C LEU A 111 45.57 -15.99 43.84
N LEU A 112 45.13 -15.14 44.75
CA LEU A 112 46.00 -14.43 45.69
C LEU A 112 46.76 -15.40 46.60
N ASP A 113 46.05 -16.37 47.20
CA ASP A 113 46.63 -17.37 48.08
C ASP A 113 47.65 -18.24 47.32
N PHE A 114 47.29 -18.72 46.13
CA PHE A 114 48.20 -19.53 45.31
C PHE A 114 49.39 -18.73 44.76
N THR A 115 49.22 -17.44 44.47
CA THR A 115 50.35 -16.58 44.05
C THR A 115 51.39 -16.47 45.17
N ALA A 116 50.95 -16.35 46.43
CA ALA A 116 51.86 -16.35 47.58
C ALA A 116 52.64 -17.67 47.71
N GLU A 117 51.99 -18.82 47.48
CA GLU A 117 52.66 -20.14 47.46
C GLU A 117 53.70 -20.26 46.34
N VAL A 118 53.40 -19.74 45.14
CA VAL A 118 54.37 -19.71 44.03
C VAL A 118 55.55 -18.79 44.35
N ASP A 119 55.29 -17.61 44.92
CA ASP A 119 56.33 -16.66 45.32
C ASP A 119 57.26 -17.25 46.39
N GLU A 120 56.74 -18.03 47.35
CA GLU A 120 57.54 -18.75 48.33
C GLU A 120 58.42 -19.82 47.67
N ALA A 121 57.84 -20.65 46.80
CA ALA A 121 58.58 -21.66 46.05
C ALA A 121 59.66 -21.03 45.14
N GLU A 122 59.40 -19.86 44.57
CA GLU A 122 60.37 -19.10 43.78
C GLU A 122 61.53 -18.61 44.65
N GLN A 123 61.26 -18.12 45.86
CA GLN A 123 62.28 -17.71 46.81
C GLN A 123 63.16 -18.89 47.23
N GLU A 124 62.57 -20.04 47.54
CA GLU A 124 63.31 -21.26 47.88
C GLU A 124 64.21 -21.75 46.74
N TYR A 125 63.70 -21.71 45.50
CA TYR A 125 64.49 -22.04 44.32
C TYR A 125 65.63 -21.04 44.12
N ARG A 126 65.39 -19.73 44.24
CA ARG A 126 66.42 -18.69 44.14
C ARG A 126 67.50 -18.87 45.21
N HIS A 127 67.10 -19.20 46.43
CA HIS A 127 68.03 -19.52 47.51
C HIS A 127 68.91 -20.73 47.17
N SER A 128 68.29 -21.82 46.71
CA SER A 128 69.01 -23.05 46.33
C SER A 128 69.98 -22.82 45.16
N VAL A 129 69.59 -21.99 44.19
CA VAL A 129 70.46 -21.57 43.07
C VAL A 129 71.63 -20.71 43.56
N GLU A 130 71.44 -19.83 44.54
CA GLU A 130 72.52 -19.01 45.09
C GLU A 130 73.47 -19.84 45.98
N GLU A 131 72.95 -20.80 46.76
CA GLU A 131 73.77 -21.81 47.45
C GLU A 131 74.64 -22.59 46.44
N ASP A 132 74.06 -23.00 45.32
CA ASP A 132 74.74 -23.73 44.25
C ASP A 132 75.89 -22.92 43.60
N LYS A 133 75.67 -21.62 43.41
CA LYS A 133 76.73 -20.67 42.98
C LYS A 133 77.79 -20.46 44.05
N ASN A 134 77.40 -20.40 45.32
CA ASN A 134 78.34 -20.25 46.42
C ASN A 134 79.21 -21.50 46.59
N MET A 135 78.68 -22.70 46.36
CA MET A 135 79.48 -23.92 46.27
C MET A 135 80.51 -23.86 45.15
N GLU A 136 80.18 -23.28 43.99
CA GLU A 136 81.18 -23.05 42.95
C GLU A 136 82.24 -22.03 43.38
N LYS A 137 81.86 -20.93 44.04
CA LYS A 137 82.83 -19.94 44.57
C LYS A 137 83.74 -20.57 45.63
N ASN A 138 83.21 -21.39 46.53
CA ASN A 138 83.97 -22.08 47.57
C ASN A 138 84.88 -23.15 46.98
N PHE A 139 84.42 -23.90 45.98
CA PHE A 139 85.26 -24.81 45.22
C PHE A 139 86.45 -24.09 44.60
N ARG A 140 86.21 -22.92 43.96
CA ARG A 140 87.30 -22.13 43.39
C ARG A 140 88.31 -21.73 44.47
N LYS A 141 87.88 -21.27 45.64
CA LYS A 141 88.77 -20.88 46.74
C LYS A 141 89.58 -22.06 47.32
N ASP A 142 88.92 -23.18 47.59
CA ASP A 142 89.50 -24.33 48.27
C ASP A 142 90.48 -25.12 47.39
N PHE A 143 90.30 -25.08 46.06
CA PHE A 143 91.11 -25.86 45.13
C PHE A 143 92.07 -24.99 44.28
N GLN A 144 92.07 -23.66 44.42
CA GLN A 144 92.95 -22.76 43.67
C GLN A 144 94.44 -23.02 43.90
N GLU A 145 94.79 -23.51 45.09
CA GLU A 145 96.18 -23.80 45.50
C GLU A 145 96.81 -24.97 44.71
N PHE A 146 96.00 -25.74 43.97
CA PHE A 146 96.42 -26.88 43.15
C PHE A 146 96.44 -26.54 41.65
N GLU A 147 97.25 -25.57 41.25
CA GLU A 147 97.26 -25.00 39.88
C GLU A 147 97.43 -26.05 38.76
N GLU A 148 98.25 -27.09 38.97
CA GLU A 148 98.52 -28.15 37.98
C GLU A 148 97.30 -29.05 37.71
N HIS A 149 96.39 -29.19 38.68
CA HIS A 149 95.26 -30.13 38.64
C HIS A 149 93.90 -29.42 38.65
N PHE A 150 93.87 -28.11 38.88
CA PHE A 150 92.67 -27.30 39.05
C PHE A 150 91.72 -27.38 37.86
N ASP A 151 92.22 -27.26 36.62
CA ASP A 151 91.39 -27.31 35.41
C ASP A 151 90.70 -28.67 35.21
N TYR A 152 91.37 -29.76 35.58
CA TYR A 152 90.80 -31.10 35.55
C TYR A 152 89.70 -31.23 36.62
N LEU A 153 90.00 -30.89 37.86
CA LEU A 153 89.05 -30.96 38.98
C LEU A 153 87.83 -30.05 38.73
N PHE A 154 88.04 -28.82 38.27
CA PHE A 154 86.96 -27.86 38.00
C PHE A 154 86.07 -28.27 36.82
N ARG A 155 86.65 -28.82 35.75
CA ARG A 155 85.87 -29.37 34.62
C ARG A 155 85.00 -30.53 35.07
N HIS A 156 85.55 -31.41 35.89
CA HIS A 156 84.81 -32.54 36.44
C HIS A 156 83.75 -32.03 37.43
N PHE A 157 84.06 -31.08 38.32
CA PHE A 157 83.11 -30.45 39.25
C PHE A 157 81.91 -29.81 38.53
N ARG A 158 82.15 -29.12 37.41
CA ARG A 158 81.09 -28.52 36.56
C ARG A 158 80.42 -29.48 35.58
N ARG A 159 80.89 -30.73 35.46
CA ARG A 159 80.30 -31.72 34.56
C ARG A 159 78.95 -32.14 35.12
N ALA A 160 77.92 -31.37 34.75
CA ALA A 160 76.53 -31.68 35.05
C ALA A 160 76.21 -33.12 34.65
N LEU A 161 75.50 -33.84 35.52
CA LEU A 161 75.02 -35.20 35.23
C LEU A 161 73.96 -35.13 34.10
N LYS A 162 74.42 -35.08 32.84
CA LYS A 162 73.54 -35.04 31.66
C LYS A 162 72.63 -36.27 31.54
N GLN A 163 72.98 -37.40 32.16
CA GLN A 163 72.24 -38.67 32.08
C GLN A 163 71.18 -38.89 33.17
N GLN A 164 71.22 -38.21 34.34
CA GLN A 164 70.11 -38.28 35.30
C GLN A 164 68.98 -37.29 35.00
N ARG A 165 69.25 -36.23 34.21
CA ARG A 165 68.21 -35.32 33.72
C ARG A 165 67.14 -36.06 32.89
N SER A 166 67.54 -37.05 32.08
CA SER A 166 66.60 -37.86 31.29
C SER A 166 65.82 -38.92 32.09
N GLN A 167 66.24 -39.26 33.31
CA GLN A 167 65.51 -40.18 34.20
C GLN A 167 64.50 -39.46 35.11
N LEU A 168 64.67 -38.14 35.35
CA LEU A 168 63.71 -37.32 36.08
C LEU A 168 62.68 -36.65 35.16
N ASP A 169 62.99 -36.46 33.87
CA ASP A 169 62.04 -36.10 32.80
C ASP A 169 61.26 -37.33 32.28
N VAL A 170 60.76 -38.20 33.16
CA VAL A 170 59.65 -39.08 32.75
C VAL A 170 58.42 -38.18 32.70
N PRO A 171 57.85 -37.88 31.52
CA PRO A 171 56.56 -37.22 31.50
C PRO A 171 55.61 -38.15 32.25
N ARG A 172 55.13 -37.70 33.42
CA ARG A 172 54.00 -38.35 34.08
C ARG A 172 52.86 -38.20 33.09
N GLN A 173 52.69 -39.18 32.20
CA GLN A 173 51.50 -39.31 31.39
C GLN A 173 50.36 -39.34 32.39
N GLU A 174 49.63 -38.23 32.50
CA GLU A 174 48.33 -38.17 33.12
C GLU A 174 47.42 -39.08 32.29
N SER A 175 47.49 -40.38 32.53
CA SER A 175 46.42 -41.27 32.16
C SER A 175 45.24 -40.92 33.06
N LEU A 176 44.22 -40.26 32.50
CA LEU A 176 42.92 -39.95 33.12
C LEU A 176 42.09 -41.22 33.46
N ASN A 177 42.74 -42.37 33.71
CA ASN A 177 42.07 -43.66 33.86
C ASN A 177 42.19 -44.17 35.32
N PRO A 178 41.11 -44.18 36.12
CA PRO A 178 41.14 -44.53 37.55
C PRO A 178 41.42 -46.02 37.86
N PHE A 179 41.56 -46.88 36.85
CA PHE A 179 41.55 -48.35 37.00
C PHE A 179 42.82 -49.07 36.54
N ARG A 180 43.95 -48.36 36.30
CA ARG A 180 45.20 -48.97 35.80
C ARG A 180 46.01 -49.75 36.85
N VAL A 181 45.33 -50.44 37.78
CA VAL A 181 45.97 -51.30 38.79
C VAL A 181 46.16 -52.74 38.29
N TYR A 182 45.53 -53.12 37.16
CA TYR A 182 45.47 -54.53 36.74
C TYR A 182 46.21 -54.93 35.46
N ASP A 183 47.01 -54.06 34.85
CA ASP A 183 47.89 -54.46 33.75
C ASP A 183 49.36 -54.18 34.11
N ARG A 184 49.91 -55.04 34.97
CA ARG A 184 51.36 -55.28 35.04
C ARG A 184 51.67 -56.55 34.26
N ASP A 185 51.71 -56.40 32.95
CA ASP A 185 52.52 -57.25 32.09
C ASP A 185 53.13 -56.33 31.03
N ASP A 186 54.22 -55.67 31.39
CA ASP A 186 55.17 -55.28 30.37
C ASP A 186 56.61 -55.28 30.87
N LYS A 187 57.41 -56.05 30.15
CA LYS A 187 58.84 -56.19 30.29
C LYS A 187 59.48 -54.89 29.81
N SER A 188 59.66 -53.92 30.70
CA SER A 188 60.65 -52.86 30.49
C SER A 188 61.85 -53.12 31.41
N GLU A 189 62.87 -53.60 30.73
CA GLU A 189 64.29 -53.63 31.06
C GLU A 189 64.68 -52.82 32.32
N ARG A 190 65.01 -53.57 33.38
CA ARG A 190 66.11 -53.20 34.28
C ARG A 190 67.37 -53.05 33.43
N GLY A 191 67.70 -51.83 33.05
CA GLY A 191 68.89 -51.56 32.24
C GLY A 191 69.28 -50.09 32.36
N GLY A 192 70.04 -49.76 33.41
CA GLY A 192 70.58 -48.40 33.56
C GLY A 192 70.89 -47.96 34.98
N GLU A 193 71.24 -48.87 35.89
CA GLU A 193 71.72 -48.50 37.25
C GLU A 193 73.25 -48.54 37.38
N ALA A 194 73.99 -48.77 36.30
CA ALA A 194 75.45 -48.75 36.33
C ALA A 194 75.98 -48.15 35.04
N SER A 195 76.62 -46.98 35.12
CA SER A 195 77.78 -46.57 34.29
C SER A 195 77.90 -45.05 34.27
N MET A 196 78.58 -44.48 35.28
CA MET A 196 79.46 -43.30 35.11
C MET A 196 80.18 -42.87 36.42
N GLU A 197 79.97 -43.54 37.56
CA GLU A 197 80.88 -43.37 38.71
C GLU A 197 82.21 -44.11 38.50
N ALA A 198 82.24 -45.08 37.59
CA ALA A 198 83.37 -45.96 37.32
C ALA A 198 84.51 -45.36 36.46
N GLU A 199 84.45 -44.09 36.05
CA GLU A 199 85.46 -43.45 35.18
C GLU A 199 86.11 -42.18 35.79
N LEU A 200 86.08 -42.01 37.12
CA LEU A 200 86.87 -40.95 37.78
C LEU A 200 88.14 -41.56 38.38
N HIS A 201 89.25 -41.45 37.66
CA HIS A 201 90.58 -41.78 38.18
C HIS A 201 91.22 -40.58 38.88
N CYS A 202 91.85 -40.83 40.03
CA CYS A 202 92.70 -39.85 40.71
C CYS A 202 93.85 -39.48 39.76
N PRO A 203 94.07 -38.19 39.46
CA PRO A 203 95.17 -37.79 38.60
C PRO A 203 96.53 -38.17 39.21
N GLU A 204 97.49 -38.53 38.37
CA GLU A 204 98.85 -38.81 38.80
C GLU A 204 99.47 -37.57 39.49
N GLY A 205 100.00 -37.76 40.71
CA GLY A 205 100.63 -36.70 41.51
C GLY A 205 99.73 -35.96 42.51
N LEU A 206 98.42 -36.23 42.54
CA LEU A 206 97.50 -35.65 43.53
C LEU A 206 97.47 -36.49 44.82
N ASP A 207 97.50 -35.83 45.99
CA ASP A 207 97.35 -36.50 47.28
C ASP A 207 95.97 -37.21 47.35
N PRO A 208 95.92 -38.52 47.66
CA PRO A 208 94.67 -39.24 47.89
C PRO A 208 93.69 -38.54 48.85
N SER A 209 94.19 -37.80 49.84
CA SER A 209 93.34 -37.04 50.78
C SER A 209 92.61 -35.86 50.11
N VAL A 210 93.27 -35.18 49.18
CA VAL A 210 92.69 -34.07 48.40
C VAL A 210 91.68 -34.59 47.37
N TRP A 211 91.92 -35.78 46.83
CA TRP A 211 90.98 -36.47 45.94
C TRP A 211 89.69 -36.90 46.65
N GLU A 212 89.77 -37.40 47.88
CA GLU A 212 88.60 -37.74 48.69
C GLU A 212 87.75 -36.49 49.00
N ARG A 213 88.39 -35.39 49.42
CA ARG A 213 87.74 -34.08 49.61
C ARG A 213 87.08 -33.57 48.31
N PHE A 214 87.71 -33.79 47.16
CA PHE A 214 87.12 -33.44 45.85
C PHE A 214 85.85 -34.25 45.56
N LEU A 215 85.86 -35.57 45.82
CA LEU A 215 84.71 -36.43 45.63
C LEU A 215 83.54 -36.05 46.57
N GLU A 216 83.83 -35.67 47.81
CA GLU A 216 82.83 -35.13 48.75
C GLU A 216 82.20 -33.83 48.24
N VAL A 217 83.01 -32.86 47.83
CA VAL A 217 82.50 -31.59 47.29
C VAL A 217 81.73 -31.80 45.98
N ARG A 218 82.13 -32.77 45.15
CA ARG A 218 81.44 -33.17 43.93
C ARG A 218 80.07 -33.81 44.22
N THR A 219 79.97 -34.72 45.18
CA THR A 219 78.71 -35.37 45.55
C THR A 219 77.72 -34.36 46.17
N LEU A 220 78.21 -33.44 46.98
CA LEU A 220 77.43 -32.30 47.48
C LEU A 220 76.94 -31.40 46.33
N LYS A 221 77.81 -31.11 45.35
CA LYS A 221 77.43 -30.33 44.15
C LYS A 221 76.34 -31.02 43.33
N ILE A 222 76.48 -32.33 43.07
CA ILE A 222 75.49 -33.10 42.31
C ILE A 222 74.13 -33.11 43.04
N SER A 223 74.12 -33.32 44.36
CA SER A 223 72.87 -33.31 45.14
C SER A 223 72.19 -31.94 45.15
N SER A 224 72.96 -30.85 45.18
CA SER A 224 72.45 -29.48 45.02
C SER A 224 71.89 -29.19 43.63
N GLU A 225 72.59 -29.59 42.57
CA GLU A 225 72.12 -29.41 41.18
C GLU A 225 70.81 -30.19 40.93
N LEU A 226 70.70 -31.41 41.46
CA LEU A 226 69.47 -32.21 41.41
C LEU A 226 68.33 -31.56 42.21
N ARG A 227 68.63 -30.98 43.38
CA ARG A 227 67.65 -30.23 44.19
C ARG A 227 67.13 -29.00 43.43
N CYS A 228 68.02 -28.20 42.84
CA CYS A 228 67.64 -27.05 42.02
C CYS A 228 66.79 -27.47 40.81
N HIS A 229 67.15 -28.58 40.15
CA HIS A 229 66.38 -29.09 39.01
C HIS A 229 64.97 -29.55 39.42
N ARG A 230 64.82 -30.26 40.54
CA ARG A 230 63.51 -30.68 41.08
C ARG A 230 62.64 -29.49 41.47
N GLN A 231 63.21 -28.50 42.16
CA GLN A 231 62.49 -27.26 42.51
C GLN A 231 62.08 -26.47 41.26
N HIS A 232 62.95 -26.39 40.25
CA HIS A 232 62.60 -25.77 38.98
C HIS A 232 61.46 -26.48 38.26
N ALA A 233 61.50 -27.82 38.18
CA ALA A 233 60.42 -28.60 37.59
C ALA A 233 59.09 -28.44 38.35
N ALA A 234 59.13 -28.42 39.69
CA ALA A 234 57.97 -28.14 40.52
C ALA A 234 57.42 -26.72 40.28
N LEU A 235 58.29 -25.71 40.19
CA LEU A 235 57.91 -24.33 39.86
C LEU A 235 57.25 -24.20 38.49
N VAL A 236 57.68 -24.97 37.49
CA VAL A 236 57.03 -24.97 36.17
C VAL A 236 55.60 -25.49 36.27
N GLU A 237 55.34 -26.55 37.05
CA GLU A 237 53.99 -27.06 37.26
C GLU A 237 53.12 -26.11 38.10
N LEU A 238 53.67 -25.51 39.15
CA LEU A 238 52.99 -24.50 39.94
C LEU A 238 52.61 -23.27 39.08
N ASN A 239 53.52 -22.77 38.26
CA ASN A 239 53.24 -21.67 37.33
C ASN A 239 52.16 -22.01 36.28
N LYS A 240 52.10 -23.27 35.81
CA LYS A 240 51.00 -23.73 34.93
C LYS A 240 49.65 -23.67 35.66
N PHE A 241 49.59 -24.06 36.92
CA PHE A 241 48.35 -24.00 37.72
C PHE A 241 47.96 -22.55 38.02
N MET A 242 48.91 -21.68 38.39
CA MET A 242 48.69 -20.25 38.58
C MET A 242 48.09 -19.60 37.32
N SER A 243 48.61 -19.92 36.14
CA SER A 243 48.06 -19.43 34.87
C SER A 243 46.62 -19.90 34.61
N ARG A 244 46.23 -21.10 35.10
CA ARG A 244 44.82 -21.56 35.02
C ARG A 244 43.93 -20.75 35.95
N LEU A 245 44.33 -20.57 37.20
CA LEU A 245 43.58 -19.75 38.18
C LEU A 245 43.45 -18.29 37.71
N GLN A 246 44.48 -17.74 37.08
CA GLN A 246 44.44 -16.39 36.53
C GLN A 246 43.39 -16.26 35.43
N LYS A 247 43.35 -17.22 34.49
CA LYS A 247 42.31 -17.26 33.44
C LYS A 247 40.90 -17.42 34.02
N GLU A 248 40.74 -18.20 35.08
CA GLU A 248 39.47 -18.37 35.78
C GLU A 248 39.02 -17.07 36.46
N SER A 249 39.94 -16.37 37.14
CA SER A 249 39.67 -15.05 37.70
C SER A 249 39.28 -14.03 36.62
N ASP A 250 40.02 -13.99 35.51
CA ASP A 250 39.75 -13.12 34.37
C ASP A 250 38.39 -13.44 33.71
N HIS A 251 38.03 -14.72 33.62
CA HIS A 251 36.73 -15.15 33.11
C HIS A 251 35.57 -14.59 33.96
N TYR A 252 35.63 -14.74 35.28
CA TYR A 252 34.60 -14.21 36.18
C TYR A 252 34.58 -12.67 36.23
N ASN A 253 35.73 -12.01 36.06
CA ASN A 253 35.80 -10.56 35.91
C ASN A 253 35.05 -10.10 34.65
N GLN A 254 35.34 -10.72 33.49
CA GLN A 254 34.69 -10.42 32.22
C GLN A 254 33.18 -10.70 32.27
N GLU A 255 32.78 -11.78 32.93
CA GLU A 255 31.36 -12.13 33.08
C GLU A 255 30.61 -11.12 33.96
N CYS A 256 31.23 -10.65 35.05
CA CYS A 256 30.68 -9.58 35.88
C CYS A 256 30.51 -8.28 35.09
N ASP A 257 31.51 -7.90 34.28
CA ASP A 257 31.44 -6.67 33.48
C ASP A 257 30.43 -6.79 32.34
N ARG A 258 30.30 -7.97 31.72
CA ARG A 258 29.25 -8.28 30.74
C ARG A 258 27.85 -8.09 31.33
N LEU A 259 27.59 -8.69 32.50
CA LEU A 259 26.30 -8.59 33.18
C LEU A 259 25.98 -7.16 33.63
N ARG A 260 26.99 -6.39 34.07
CA ARG A 260 26.81 -4.96 34.39
C ARG A 260 26.41 -4.14 33.17
N ASN A 261 27.10 -4.31 32.05
CA ASN A 261 26.76 -3.63 30.81
C ASN A 261 25.36 -4.01 30.31
N GLU A 262 24.96 -5.27 30.47
CA GLU A 262 23.61 -5.74 30.14
C GLU A 262 22.53 -5.10 31.04
N ILE A 263 22.80 -4.98 32.34
CA ILE A 263 21.93 -4.26 33.28
C ILE A 263 21.83 -2.77 32.92
N ASP A 264 22.94 -2.12 32.59
CA ASP A 264 22.94 -0.70 32.22
C ASP A 264 22.15 -0.46 30.92
N ALA A 265 22.36 -1.29 29.90
CA ALA A 265 21.59 -1.22 28.65
C ALA A 265 20.09 -1.51 28.86
N PHE A 266 19.78 -2.44 29.75
CA PHE A 266 18.41 -2.73 30.15
C PHE A 266 17.76 -1.54 30.89
N ASN A 267 18.50 -0.89 31.79
CA ASN A 267 18.05 0.29 32.51
C ASN A 267 17.81 1.49 31.58
N GLU A 268 18.66 1.70 30.56
CA GLU A 268 18.43 2.72 29.53
C GLU A 268 17.16 2.44 28.73
N THR A 269 16.96 1.19 28.33
CA THR A 269 15.75 0.77 27.60
C THR A 269 14.50 1.03 28.43
N ARG A 270 14.51 0.60 29.71
CA ARG A 270 13.42 0.84 30.65
C ARG A 270 13.19 2.32 30.90
N TYR A 271 14.24 3.13 31.06
CA TYR A 271 14.12 4.57 31.20
C TYR A 271 13.38 5.16 29.99
N ASN A 272 13.77 4.78 28.78
CA ASN A 272 13.08 5.25 27.57
C ASN A 272 11.62 4.80 27.56
N GLU A 273 11.29 3.56 27.95
CA GLU A 273 9.92 3.07 28.00
C GLU A 273 9.06 3.77 29.08
N ASP A 274 9.62 4.04 30.26
CA ASP A 274 8.94 4.69 31.39
C ASP A 274 8.65 6.18 31.10
N TYR A 275 9.53 6.86 30.36
CA TYR A 275 9.42 8.30 30.08
C TYR A 275 8.93 8.64 28.67
N ASN A 276 8.86 7.67 27.75
CA ASN A 276 8.26 7.85 26.43
C ASN A 276 6.73 7.77 26.53
N LEU A 277 6.12 8.94 26.75
CA LEU A 277 4.68 9.07 26.96
C LEU A 277 3.91 8.83 25.65
N ASP A 278 3.01 7.86 25.68
CA ASP A 278 2.00 7.68 24.64
C ASP A 278 1.00 8.86 24.67
N LEU A 279 0.97 9.64 23.58
CA LEU A 279 0.04 10.76 23.42
C LEU A 279 -1.07 10.40 22.44
N LEU A 280 -2.30 10.31 22.94
CA LEU A 280 -3.47 10.11 22.08
C LEU A 280 -3.90 11.44 21.44
N LEU A 281 -3.81 11.52 20.11
CA LEU A 281 -4.20 12.69 19.35
C LEU A 281 -5.50 12.43 18.57
N LYS A 282 -6.41 13.41 18.63
CA LYS A 282 -7.68 13.37 17.89
C LYS A 282 -7.51 14.10 16.56
N LEU A 283 -7.43 13.35 15.47
CA LEU A 283 -7.29 13.87 14.12
C LEU A 283 -8.58 13.64 13.32
N LYS A 284 -8.99 14.64 12.53
CA LYS A 284 -10.12 14.51 11.62
C LYS A 284 -9.71 13.78 10.35
N GLN A 285 -10.66 13.11 9.70
CA GLN A 285 -10.47 12.56 8.36
C GLN A 285 -10.02 13.67 7.39
N GLY A 286 -8.91 13.45 6.69
CA GLY A 286 -8.22 14.45 5.85
C GLY A 286 -7.07 15.20 6.51
N GLN A 287 -6.88 15.09 7.83
CA GLN A 287 -5.61 15.45 8.50
C GLN A 287 -4.64 14.26 8.59
N LEU A 288 -5.19 13.06 8.42
CA LEU A 288 -4.46 11.81 8.30
C LEU A 288 -4.47 11.40 6.83
N GLU A 289 -3.29 11.26 6.24
CA GLU A 289 -3.10 10.85 4.83
C GLU A 289 -2.75 9.36 4.69
N VAL A 290 -2.90 8.58 5.77
CA VAL A 290 -2.67 7.13 5.78
C VAL A 290 -3.93 6.40 5.29
N GLU A 291 -3.75 5.44 4.39
CA GLU A 291 -4.83 4.59 3.89
C GLU A 291 -5.44 3.74 5.01
N GLN A 292 -6.77 3.82 5.17
CA GLN A 292 -7.45 3.14 6.25
C GLN A 292 -7.71 1.66 5.92
N ALA A 293 -7.01 0.75 6.60
CA ALA A 293 -7.31 -0.67 6.57
C ALA A 293 -8.51 -1.01 7.49
N ALA A 294 -9.27 -2.04 7.13
CA ALA A 294 -10.51 -2.42 7.81
C ALA A 294 -10.34 -2.99 9.24
N VAL A 295 -9.13 -3.42 9.61
CA VAL A 295 -8.88 -4.12 10.89
C VAL A 295 -7.90 -3.33 11.77
N VAL A 296 -6.67 -3.11 11.30
CA VAL A 296 -5.68 -2.27 11.97
C VAL A 296 -4.97 -1.45 10.89
N THR A 297 -4.98 -0.14 11.07
CA THR A 297 -4.21 0.79 10.24
C THR A 297 -2.77 0.81 10.72
N ASP A 298 -1.83 0.58 9.82
CA ASP A 298 -0.40 0.68 10.11
C ASP A 298 0.04 2.16 10.02
N TYR A 299 0.62 2.66 11.10
CA TYR A 299 1.12 4.04 11.22
C TYR A 299 2.66 4.10 11.25
N SER A 300 3.35 2.98 11.03
CA SER A 300 4.80 2.88 11.17
C SER A 300 5.58 3.82 10.24
N ASP A 301 5.04 4.10 9.05
CA ASP A 301 5.63 5.03 8.06
C ASP A 301 5.01 6.44 8.12
N SER A 302 4.27 6.75 9.19
CA SER A 302 3.62 8.06 9.33
C SER A 302 4.48 9.03 10.13
N VAL A 303 4.46 10.31 9.71
CA VAL A 303 5.21 11.39 10.37
C VAL A 303 4.26 12.52 10.72
N LEU A 304 4.41 13.06 11.93
CA LEU A 304 3.66 14.24 12.36
C LEU A 304 4.28 15.52 11.75
N GLY A 305 3.64 16.06 10.72
CA GLY A 305 4.04 17.30 10.07
C GLY A 305 3.27 18.52 10.58
N HIS A 306 3.96 19.66 10.72
CA HIS A 306 3.27 20.92 11.01
C HIS A 306 2.46 21.40 9.80
N ARG A 307 1.20 21.82 10.04
CA ARG A 307 0.25 22.23 8.99
C ARG A 307 0.76 23.36 8.09
N SER A 308 1.70 24.19 8.54
CA SER A 308 2.27 25.27 7.71
C SER A 308 2.94 24.72 6.46
N VAL A 309 3.64 23.59 6.56
CA VAL A 309 4.39 22.99 5.46
C VAL A 309 3.43 22.56 4.34
N LEU A 310 2.35 21.86 4.70
CA LEU A 310 1.30 21.47 3.75
C LEU A 310 0.60 22.68 3.12
N LYS A 311 0.31 23.72 3.93
CA LYS A 311 -0.29 24.95 3.40
C LYS A 311 0.63 25.64 2.39
N GLU A 312 1.92 25.72 2.67
CA GLU A 312 2.91 26.31 1.78
C GLU A 312 2.97 25.56 0.45
N VAL A 313 3.08 24.23 0.50
CA VAL A 313 3.05 23.39 -0.71
C VAL A 313 1.75 23.59 -1.50
N ASN A 314 0.60 23.59 -0.84
CA ASN A 314 -0.69 23.81 -1.50
C ASN A 314 -0.79 25.20 -2.15
N THR A 315 -0.31 26.25 -1.48
CA THR A 315 -0.26 27.60 -2.08
C THR A 315 0.64 27.64 -3.30
N ARG A 316 1.77 26.93 -3.27
CA ARG A 316 2.67 26.81 -4.42
C ARG A 316 2.01 26.07 -5.58
N ILE A 317 1.32 24.96 -5.30
CA ILE A 317 0.55 24.20 -6.30
C ILE A 317 -0.52 25.08 -6.96
N HIS A 318 -1.28 25.84 -6.18
CA HIS A 318 -2.29 26.75 -6.73
C HIS A 318 -1.68 27.84 -7.60
N THR A 319 -0.54 28.40 -7.20
CA THR A 319 0.18 29.42 -7.97
C THR A 319 0.63 28.86 -9.32
N LEU A 320 1.29 27.70 -9.32
CA LEU A 320 1.73 27.01 -10.55
C LEU A 320 0.54 26.59 -11.43
N GLY A 321 -0.55 26.14 -10.82
CA GLY A 321 -1.79 25.82 -11.53
C GLY A 321 -2.40 27.04 -12.22
N GLY A 322 -2.39 28.20 -11.54
CA GLY A 322 -2.81 29.47 -12.11
C GLY A 322 -1.96 29.92 -13.31
N GLU A 323 -0.64 29.79 -13.19
CA GLU A 323 0.31 30.06 -14.28
C GLU A 323 0.07 29.13 -15.48
N LYS A 324 -0.12 27.82 -15.24
CA LYS A 324 -0.47 26.86 -16.28
C LYS A 324 -1.75 27.24 -17.01
N ILE A 325 -2.79 27.63 -16.28
CA ILE A 325 -4.07 28.07 -16.87
C ILE A 325 -3.87 29.34 -17.70
N LYS A 326 -3.03 30.28 -17.26
CA LYS A 326 -2.72 31.50 -18.00
C LYS A 326 -2.05 31.16 -19.35
N ILE A 327 -1.03 30.31 -19.33
CA ILE A 327 -0.35 29.84 -20.55
C ILE A 327 -1.33 29.13 -21.49
N LEU A 328 -2.21 28.27 -20.95
CA LEU A 328 -3.23 27.59 -21.76
C LEU A 328 -4.21 28.56 -22.41
N LYS A 329 -4.58 29.66 -21.73
CA LYS A 329 -5.41 30.73 -22.31
C LYS A 329 -4.68 31.47 -23.42
N GLU A 330 -3.42 31.83 -23.20
CA GLU A 330 -2.57 32.48 -24.22
C GLU A 330 -2.44 31.61 -25.48
N ILE A 331 -2.20 30.29 -25.31
CA ILE A 331 -2.15 29.34 -26.43
C ILE A 331 -3.49 29.28 -27.17
N LYS A 332 -4.61 29.23 -26.44
CA LYS A 332 -5.96 29.21 -27.03
C LYS A 332 -6.22 30.48 -27.85
N ASP A 333 -5.89 31.65 -27.31
CA ASP A 333 -6.11 32.93 -27.98
C ASP A 333 -5.17 33.11 -29.18
N TYR A 334 -3.93 32.63 -29.09
CA TYR A 334 -3.01 32.57 -30.22
C TYR A 334 -3.54 31.72 -31.37
N ARG A 335 -4.06 30.51 -31.09
CA ARG A 335 -4.70 29.65 -32.09
C ARG A 335 -5.92 30.30 -32.72
N LYS A 336 -6.73 31.01 -31.94
CA LYS A 336 -7.87 31.79 -32.45
C LYS A 336 -7.40 32.90 -33.40
N GLY A 337 -6.29 33.57 -33.07
CA GLY A 337 -5.65 34.56 -33.93
C GLY A 337 -5.19 33.98 -35.28
N ILE A 338 -4.51 32.83 -35.25
CA ILE A 338 -4.08 32.12 -36.47
C ILE A 338 -5.28 31.78 -37.35
N LEU A 339 -6.32 31.16 -36.79
CA LEU A 339 -7.53 30.78 -37.54
C LEU A 339 -8.22 31.99 -38.18
N ARG A 340 -8.24 33.13 -37.48
CA ARG A 340 -8.78 34.37 -38.02
C ARG A 340 -7.94 34.88 -39.20
N LEU A 341 -6.61 34.91 -39.06
CA LEU A 341 -5.71 35.32 -40.13
C LEU A 341 -5.80 34.42 -41.37
N ASP A 342 -5.92 33.10 -41.18
CA ASP A 342 -6.14 32.15 -42.27
C ASP A 342 -7.46 32.42 -43.00
N TRP A 343 -8.52 32.73 -42.27
CA TRP A 343 -9.80 33.10 -42.86
C TRP A 343 -9.72 34.43 -43.62
N GLU A 344 -9.09 35.46 -43.04
CA GLU A 344 -8.88 36.76 -43.69
C GLU A 344 -8.05 36.59 -44.97
N THR A 345 -7.01 35.75 -44.93
CA THR A 345 -6.18 35.42 -46.10
C THR A 345 -6.99 34.77 -47.21
N LYS A 346 -7.81 33.75 -46.89
CA LYS A 346 -8.69 33.08 -47.86
C LYS A 346 -9.72 34.05 -48.46
N LYS A 347 -10.29 34.92 -47.64
CA LYS A 347 -11.22 35.96 -48.10
C LYS A 347 -10.53 36.90 -49.09
N LEU A 348 -9.34 37.38 -48.78
CA LEU A 348 -8.57 38.26 -49.67
C LEU A 348 -8.21 37.58 -50.99
N PHE A 349 -7.87 36.29 -50.98
CA PHE A 349 -7.67 35.52 -52.21
C PHE A 349 -8.94 35.46 -53.08
N LEU A 350 -10.10 35.18 -52.47
CA LEU A 350 -11.38 35.17 -53.21
C LEU A 350 -11.74 36.55 -53.77
N GLU A 351 -11.49 37.63 -53.01
CA GLU A 351 -11.71 39.00 -53.49
C GLU A 351 -10.75 39.36 -54.63
N ALA A 352 -9.49 38.94 -54.55
CA ALA A 352 -8.52 39.12 -55.63
C ALA A 352 -8.96 38.34 -56.89
N ASP A 353 -9.38 37.08 -56.74
CA ASP A 353 -9.90 36.27 -57.84
C ASP A 353 -11.14 36.90 -58.49
N ASP A 354 -12.09 37.40 -57.69
CA ASP A 354 -13.27 38.12 -58.19
C ASP A 354 -12.89 39.38 -58.98
N ILE A 355 -11.92 40.16 -58.50
CA ILE A 355 -11.42 41.33 -59.22
C ILE A 355 -10.75 40.90 -60.53
N THR A 356 -9.95 39.84 -60.54
CA THR A 356 -9.30 39.34 -61.76
C THR A 356 -10.34 38.80 -62.76
N PHE A 357 -11.38 38.13 -62.29
CA PHE A 357 -12.49 37.64 -63.10
C PHE A 357 -13.25 38.80 -63.73
N LYS A 358 -13.66 39.78 -62.94
CA LYS A 358 -14.31 41.01 -63.43
C LYS A 358 -13.42 41.75 -64.43
N THR A 359 -12.13 41.84 -64.17
CA THR A 359 -11.18 42.47 -65.10
C THR A 359 -11.14 41.72 -66.43
N ARG A 360 -11.07 40.38 -66.41
CA ARG A 360 -11.13 39.55 -67.61
C ARG A 360 -12.47 39.70 -68.33
N GLU A 361 -13.58 39.72 -67.60
CA GLU A 361 -14.91 39.91 -68.16
C GLU A 361 -15.02 41.27 -68.87
N PHE A 362 -14.59 42.36 -68.23
CA PHE A 362 -14.56 43.68 -68.85
C PHE A 362 -13.62 43.76 -70.06
N GLN A 363 -12.47 43.09 -70.02
CA GLN A 363 -11.55 43.01 -71.18
C GLN A 363 -12.15 42.25 -72.36
N LEU A 364 -12.92 41.18 -72.09
CA LEU A 364 -13.56 40.34 -73.12
C LEU A 364 -14.97 40.83 -73.49
N LEU A 365 -15.50 41.84 -72.80
CA LEU A 365 -16.83 42.39 -73.02
C LEU A 365 -16.89 43.06 -74.38
N ARG A 366 -17.56 42.40 -75.33
CA ARG A 366 -17.86 43.00 -76.62
C ARG A 366 -19.05 43.95 -76.47
N VAL A 367 -18.81 45.24 -76.70
CA VAL A 367 -19.87 46.25 -76.66
C VAL A 367 -20.89 45.97 -77.76
N THR A 368 -22.06 45.47 -77.36
CA THR A 368 -23.21 45.23 -78.27
C THR A 368 -24.04 46.49 -78.43
N LYS A 369 -24.85 46.58 -79.50
CA LYS A 369 -25.76 47.73 -79.73
C LYS A 369 -26.73 47.95 -78.55
N ASN A 370 -27.26 46.88 -77.98
CA ASN A 370 -28.15 46.96 -76.80
C ASN A 370 -27.41 47.53 -75.57
N LEU A 371 -26.14 47.17 -75.35
CA LEU A 371 -25.33 47.73 -74.27
C LEU A 371 -25.00 49.22 -74.52
N GLN A 372 -24.80 49.59 -75.78
CA GLN A 372 -24.62 50.99 -76.19
C GLN A 372 -25.88 51.83 -75.99
N GLU A 373 -27.06 51.28 -76.27
CA GLU A 373 -28.35 51.94 -76.04
C GLU A 373 -28.60 52.15 -74.55
N THR A 374 -28.29 51.16 -73.71
CA THR A 374 -28.38 51.30 -72.25
C THR A 374 -27.35 52.28 -71.67
N LEU A 375 -26.10 52.25 -72.12
CA LEU A 375 -25.05 53.18 -71.69
C LEU A 375 -25.27 54.62 -72.18
N LYS A 376 -25.86 54.82 -73.36
CA LYS A 376 -26.17 56.16 -73.92
C LYS A 376 -27.47 56.76 -73.39
N GLY A 377 -28.10 56.16 -72.39
CA GLY A 377 -29.34 56.70 -71.82
C GLY A 377 -30.57 56.47 -72.70
N GLY A 378 -30.53 55.51 -73.64
CA GLY A 378 -31.71 54.90 -74.25
C GLY A 378 -32.42 53.99 -73.24
N TYR A 379 -32.77 54.56 -72.08
CA TYR A 379 -33.62 53.93 -71.10
C TYR A 379 -35.06 54.01 -71.64
N ASP A 380 -35.56 52.88 -72.12
CA ASP A 380 -36.99 52.68 -72.37
C ASP A 380 -37.70 52.63 -71.00
N LYS A 381 -37.87 53.82 -70.39
CA LYS A 381 -38.44 54.02 -69.05
C LYS A 381 -39.81 53.35 -68.94
N ASP A 382 -40.57 53.32 -70.02
CA ASP A 382 -41.91 52.75 -70.06
C ASP A 382 -41.86 51.23 -69.93
N ARG A 383 -40.92 50.56 -70.62
CA ARG A 383 -40.75 49.11 -70.51
C ARG A 383 -40.25 48.68 -69.14
N HIS A 384 -39.39 49.48 -68.50
CA HIS A 384 -38.96 49.22 -67.12
C HIS A 384 -40.05 49.54 -66.09
N ALA A 385 -40.83 50.60 -66.29
CA ALA A 385 -41.97 50.93 -65.43
C ALA A 385 -43.07 49.87 -65.51
N GLU A 386 -43.35 49.31 -66.70
CA GLU A 386 -44.22 48.14 -66.84
C GLU A 386 -43.64 46.92 -66.15
N LYS A 387 -42.34 46.65 -66.30
CA LYS A 387 -41.68 45.50 -65.66
C LYS A 387 -41.67 45.62 -64.13
N ILE A 388 -41.44 46.83 -63.61
CA ILE A 388 -41.54 47.15 -62.17
C ILE A 388 -42.98 46.94 -61.71
N LYS A 389 -43.98 47.48 -62.41
CA LYS A 389 -45.39 47.23 -62.08
C LYS A 389 -45.77 45.74 -62.10
N THR A 390 -45.23 44.96 -63.04
CA THR A 390 -45.48 43.50 -63.05
C THR A 390 -44.80 42.79 -61.90
N LEU A 391 -43.57 43.21 -61.52
CA LEU A 391 -42.85 42.64 -60.40
C LEU A 391 -43.49 43.02 -59.07
N GLU A 392 -43.95 44.26 -58.90
CA GLU A 392 -44.70 44.72 -57.73
C GLU A 392 -46.00 43.92 -57.55
N ARG A 393 -46.76 43.69 -58.63
CA ARG A 393 -47.94 42.82 -58.60
C ARG A 393 -47.61 41.36 -58.25
N GLN A 394 -46.48 40.84 -58.74
CA GLN A 394 -46.01 39.50 -58.38
C GLN A 394 -45.57 39.42 -56.92
N LEU A 395 -44.96 40.48 -56.39
CA LEU A 395 -44.53 40.59 -55.00
C LEU A 395 -45.75 40.64 -54.07
N GLU A 396 -46.73 41.50 -54.37
CA GLU A 396 -48.01 41.57 -53.62
C GLU A 396 -48.76 40.23 -53.64
N PHE A 397 -48.80 39.57 -54.80
CA PHE A 397 -49.43 38.25 -54.92
C PHE A 397 -48.69 37.19 -54.08
N ASN A 398 -47.35 37.19 -54.12
CA ASN A 398 -46.55 36.27 -53.32
C ASN A 398 -46.71 36.55 -51.82
N GLU A 399 -46.72 37.80 -51.39
CA GLU A 399 -46.98 38.18 -49.99
C GLU A 399 -48.35 37.68 -49.52
N GLN A 400 -49.39 37.84 -50.33
CA GLN A 400 -50.72 37.33 -50.02
C GLN A 400 -50.76 35.79 -49.97
N MET A 401 -50.07 35.11 -50.88
CA MET A 401 -49.97 33.64 -50.87
C MET A 401 -49.17 33.12 -49.67
N HIS A 402 -48.08 33.78 -49.30
CA HIS A 402 -47.30 33.45 -48.12
C HIS A 402 -48.09 33.68 -46.83
N ALA A 403 -48.85 34.78 -46.74
CA ALA A 403 -49.73 35.05 -45.61
C ALA A 403 -50.81 33.95 -45.46
N LYS A 404 -51.45 33.55 -46.56
CA LYS A 404 -52.42 32.43 -46.56
C LYS A 404 -51.78 31.11 -46.15
N ARG A 405 -50.59 30.78 -46.66
CA ARG A 405 -49.85 29.57 -46.25
C ARG A 405 -49.47 29.60 -44.77
N LEU A 406 -49.07 30.77 -44.24
CA LEU A 406 -48.78 30.93 -42.82
C LEU A 406 -50.02 30.73 -41.95
N GLU A 407 -51.18 31.26 -42.36
CA GLU A 407 -52.45 31.01 -41.66
C GLU A 407 -52.86 29.54 -41.69
N GLU A 408 -52.74 28.87 -42.83
CA GLU A 408 -53.00 27.43 -42.92
C GLU A 408 -52.08 26.61 -42.02
N LYS A 409 -50.78 26.92 -42.00
CA LYS A 409 -49.81 26.25 -41.11
C LYS A 409 -50.11 26.53 -39.65
N ARG A 410 -50.52 27.76 -39.28
CA ARG A 410 -50.96 28.09 -37.91
C ARG A 410 -52.20 27.30 -37.51
N ARG A 411 -53.22 27.22 -38.36
CA ARG A 411 -54.43 26.41 -38.10
C ARG A 411 -54.10 24.92 -37.95
N ASN A 412 -53.18 24.39 -38.75
CA ASN A 412 -52.75 23.00 -38.62
C ASN A 412 -51.98 22.76 -37.32
N LEU A 413 -51.15 23.72 -36.91
CA LEU A 413 -50.42 23.66 -35.65
C LEU A 413 -51.38 23.69 -34.45
N GLU A 414 -52.42 24.54 -34.49
CA GLU A 414 -53.47 24.56 -33.46
C GLU A 414 -54.26 23.24 -33.38
N LYS A 415 -54.57 22.62 -34.53
CA LYS A 415 -55.20 21.29 -34.56
C LYS A 415 -54.31 20.21 -33.97
N LEU A 416 -53.02 20.21 -34.30
CA LEU A 416 -52.04 19.27 -33.76
C LEU A 416 -51.88 19.45 -32.24
N LEU A 417 -51.84 20.69 -31.75
CA LEU A 417 -51.77 20.95 -30.31
C LEU A 417 -53.00 20.43 -29.56
N ARG A 418 -54.21 20.60 -30.12
CA ARG A 418 -55.43 20.02 -29.54
C ARG A 418 -55.40 18.49 -29.54
N GLN A 419 -54.92 17.89 -30.62
CA GLN A 419 -54.77 16.42 -30.68
C GLN A 419 -53.78 15.90 -29.64
N ILE A 420 -52.69 16.64 -29.38
CA ILE A 420 -51.72 16.28 -28.32
C ILE A 420 -52.38 16.36 -26.94
N GLU A 421 -53.20 17.39 -26.71
CA GLU A 421 -53.94 17.56 -25.45
C GLU A 421 -54.99 16.45 -25.25
N ASP A 422 -55.78 16.15 -26.28
CA ASP A 422 -56.76 15.05 -26.27
C ASP A 422 -56.07 13.68 -26.02
N MET A 423 -54.91 13.43 -26.64
CA MET A 423 -54.12 12.21 -26.42
C MET A 423 -53.49 12.15 -25.02
N ALA A 424 -53.11 13.29 -24.45
CA ALA A 424 -52.60 13.34 -23.07
C ALA A 424 -53.72 12.99 -22.09
N ASP A 425 -54.91 13.57 -22.26
CA ASP A 425 -56.10 13.26 -21.46
C ASP A 425 -56.53 11.77 -21.61
N GLU A 426 -56.34 11.18 -22.79
CA GLU A 426 -56.60 9.75 -23.00
C GLU A 426 -55.55 8.88 -22.30
N ASN A 427 -54.27 9.23 -22.36
CA ASN A 427 -53.22 8.51 -21.66
C ASN A 427 -53.40 8.57 -20.14
N ASP A 428 -53.76 9.74 -19.60
CA ASP A 428 -54.02 9.90 -18.17
C ASP A 428 -55.18 9.00 -17.70
N LYS A 429 -56.25 8.86 -18.50
CA LYS A 429 -57.35 7.92 -18.22
C LYS A 429 -56.91 6.47 -18.31
N LEU A 430 -56.06 6.12 -19.29
CA LEU A 430 -55.53 4.77 -19.43
C LEU A 430 -54.60 4.41 -18.27
N ASP A 431 -53.86 5.38 -17.73
CA ASP A 431 -53.03 5.20 -16.54
C ASP A 431 -53.89 4.99 -15.28
N GLU A 432 -55.01 5.71 -15.14
CA GLU A 432 -56.02 5.46 -14.10
C GLU A 432 -56.62 4.05 -14.23
N ASP A 433 -57.05 3.67 -15.44
CA ASP A 433 -57.60 2.33 -15.71
C ASP A 433 -56.56 1.22 -15.44
N LEU A 434 -55.28 1.45 -15.77
CA LEU A 434 -54.19 0.51 -15.48
C LEU A 434 -53.97 0.36 -13.97
N HIS A 435 -54.05 1.45 -13.22
CA HIS A 435 -53.92 1.40 -11.77
C HIS A 435 -55.05 0.58 -11.13
N ASP A 436 -56.29 0.81 -11.55
CA ASP A 436 -57.45 0.05 -11.10
C ASP A 436 -57.33 -1.45 -11.48
N LEU A 437 -56.81 -1.74 -12.67
CA LEU A 437 -56.60 -3.11 -13.12
C LEU A 437 -55.47 -3.80 -12.33
N ASP A 438 -54.39 -3.10 -12.03
CA ASP A 438 -53.28 -3.62 -11.23
C ASP A 438 -53.73 -3.90 -9.79
N GLU A 439 -54.51 -3.01 -9.17
CA GLU A 439 -55.13 -3.29 -7.87
C GLU A 439 -56.02 -4.54 -7.92
N ALA A 440 -56.86 -4.66 -8.96
CA ALA A 440 -57.70 -5.85 -9.14
C ALA A 440 -56.90 -7.14 -9.41
N VAL A 441 -55.75 -7.04 -10.09
CA VAL A 441 -54.83 -8.16 -10.32
C VAL A 441 -54.12 -8.53 -9.04
N GLU A 442 -53.62 -7.57 -8.26
CA GLU A 442 -53.04 -7.85 -6.94
C GLU A 442 -54.05 -8.50 -6.01
N GLU A 443 -55.30 -8.04 -5.98
CA GLU A 443 -56.37 -8.66 -5.21
C GLU A 443 -56.63 -10.09 -5.68
N ARG A 444 -56.66 -10.33 -6.99
CA ARG A 444 -56.80 -11.68 -7.56
C ARG A 444 -55.60 -12.56 -7.33
N GLU A 445 -54.38 -12.03 -7.35
CA GLU A 445 -53.16 -12.76 -7.02
C GLU A 445 -53.16 -13.13 -5.55
N LYS A 446 -53.52 -12.22 -4.65
CA LYS A 446 -53.73 -12.51 -3.22
C LYS A 446 -54.80 -13.59 -3.03
N LEU A 447 -55.92 -13.54 -3.75
CA LEU A 447 -56.94 -14.59 -3.73
C LEU A 447 -56.46 -15.93 -4.32
N HIS A 448 -55.66 -15.89 -5.38
CA HIS A 448 -55.13 -17.07 -6.06
C HIS A 448 -54.00 -17.72 -5.25
N GLU A 449 -53.23 -16.95 -4.49
CA GLU A 449 -52.22 -17.40 -3.54
C GLU A 449 -52.90 -18.08 -2.32
N ILE A 450 -54.01 -17.49 -1.84
CA ILE A 450 -54.89 -18.10 -0.82
C ILE A 450 -55.57 -19.39 -1.34
N GLN A 451 -55.96 -19.44 -2.61
CA GLN A 451 -56.55 -20.64 -3.23
C GLN A 451 -55.50 -21.72 -3.55
N GLN A 452 -54.27 -21.36 -3.93
CA GLN A 452 -53.16 -22.31 -4.13
C GLN A 452 -52.74 -22.98 -2.82
N ALA A 453 -52.84 -22.29 -1.69
CA ALA A 453 -52.60 -22.89 -0.38
C ALA A 453 -53.63 -23.99 0.00
N LYS A 454 -54.81 -24.02 -0.63
CA LYS A 454 -55.92 -24.96 -0.30
C LYS A 454 -56.21 -26.04 -1.35
N SER A 455 -55.56 -26.04 -2.52
CA SER A 455 -55.87 -27.01 -3.58
C SER A 455 -54.62 -27.70 -4.12
N LYS A 456 -54.21 -28.78 -3.45
CA LYS A 456 -53.44 -29.85 -4.10
C LYS A 456 -54.39 -30.70 -4.95
N ASN A 457 -53.99 -30.87 -6.20
CA ASN A 457 -54.39 -31.91 -7.15
C ASN A 457 -55.76 -31.76 -7.82
N THR A 458 -55.75 -31.41 -9.12
CA THR A 458 -55.96 -32.36 -10.25
C THR A 458 -56.30 -31.67 -11.58
N VAL A 459 -56.61 -30.37 -11.60
CA VAL A 459 -57.12 -29.68 -12.82
C VAL A 459 -56.04 -29.00 -13.67
N THR A 460 -54.81 -28.85 -13.19
CA THR A 460 -53.76 -28.11 -13.92
C THR A 460 -53.11 -28.88 -15.07
N THR A 461 -53.20 -30.22 -15.12
CA THR A 461 -52.46 -31.03 -16.10
C THR A 461 -53.03 -30.97 -17.52
N GLU A 462 -54.36 -30.85 -17.68
CA GLU A 462 -55.00 -30.75 -19.00
C GLU A 462 -54.89 -29.34 -19.60
N ALA A 463 -55.04 -28.31 -18.78
CA ALA A 463 -54.86 -26.92 -19.19
C ALA A 463 -53.40 -26.66 -19.64
N LYS A 464 -52.41 -27.17 -18.89
CA LYS A 464 -50.99 -27.10 -19.28
C LYS A 464 -50.71 -27.84 -20.59
N LYS A 465 -51.29 -29.03 -20.79
CA LYS A 465 -51.16 -29.78 -22.05
C LYS A 465 -51.81 -29.08 -23.25
N ARG A 466 -52.97 -28.42 -23.08
CA ARG A 466 -53.58 -27.59 -24.13
C ARG A 466 -52.74 -26.37 -24.46
N MET A 467 -52.27 -25.64 -23.45
CA MET A 467 -51.38 -24.49 -23.64
C MET A 467 -50.10 -24.88 -24.35
N GLN A 468 -49.48 -26.00 -23.97
CA GLN A 468 -48.26 -26.48 -24.59
C GLN A 468 -48.47 -26.94 -26.04
N ARG A 469 -49.63 -27.51 -26.39
CA ARG A 469 -50.00 -27.77 -27.79
C ARG A 469 -50.17 -26.49 -28.60
N THR A 470 -50.80 -25.46 -28.04
CA THR A 470 -50.97 -24.16 -28.72
C THR A 470 -49.63 -23.45 -28.92
N VAL A 471 -48.76 -23.46 -27.92
CA VAL A 471 -47.41 -22.89 -28.00
C VAL A 471 -46.56 -23.64 -29.01
N ASN A 472 -46.61 -24.98 -29.02
CA ASN A 472 -45.88 -25.79 -30.00
C ASN A 472 -46.40 -25.56 -31.42
N ARG A 473 -47.71 -25.41 -31.62
CA ARG A 473 -48.30 -25.06 -32.92
C ARG A 473 -47.85 -23.67 -33.38
N ARG A 474 -47.75 -22.69 -32.48
CA ARG A 474 -47.28 -21.34 -32.82
C ARG A 474 -45.79 -21.34 -33.18
N LYS A 475 -44.96 -22.04 -32.41
CA LYS A 475 -43.54 -22.27 -32.75
C LYS A 475 -43.37 -22.95 -34.12
N LEU A 476 -44.17 -23.96 -34.44
CA LEU A 476 -44.13 -24.63 -35.75
C LEU A 476 -44.54 -23.68 -36.89
N LEU A 477 -45.55 -22.82 -36.67
CA LEU A 477 -45.94 -21.79 -37.65
C LEU A 477 -44.85 -20.74 -37.86
N ASP A 478 -44.18 -20.31 -36.80
CA ASP A 478 -43.10 -19.33 -36.90
C ASP A 478 -41.86 -19.94 -37.58
N ILE A 479 -41.54 -21.20 -37.31
CA ILE A 479 -40.50 -21.95 -38.05
C ILE A 479 -40.90 -22.10 -39.53
N ALA A 480 -42.15 -22.41 -39.84
CA ALA A 480 -42.62 -22.52 -41.22
C ALA A 480 -42.52 -21.18 -41.96
N LYS A 481 -42.85 -20.06 -41.29
CA LYS A 481 -42.68 -18.70 -41.83
C LYS A 481 -41.23 -18.32 -42.07
N ALA A 482 -40.34 -18.62 -41.11
CA ALA A 482 -38.91 -18.40 -41.27
C ALA A 482 -38.35 -19.22 -42.44
N GLN A 483 -38.75 -20.49 -42.56
CA GLN A 483 -38.38 -21.36 -43.69
C GLN A 483 -38.94 -20.85 -45.02
N THR A 484 -40.12 -20.22 -45.04
CA THR A 484 -40.65 -19.65 -46.30
C THR A 484 -39.86 -18.42 -46.74
N LEU A 485 -39.48 -17.56 -45.78
CA LEU A 485 -38.60 -16.43 -46.05
C LEU A 485 -37.22 -16.88 -46.53
N ASP A 486 -36.63 -17.90 -45.91
CA ASP A 486 -35.35 -18.46 -46.36
C ASP A 486 -35.47 -19.08 -47.77
N ILE A 487 -36.58 -19.73 -48.10
CA ILE A 487 -36.83 -20.24 -49.46
C ILE A 487 -36.98 -19.09 -50.46
N GLU A 488 -37.65 -18.00 -50.10
CA GLU A 488 -37.76 -16.81 -50.96
C GLU A 488 -36.38 -16.17 -51.19
N LEU A 489 -35.58 -16.02 -50.14
CA LEU A 489 -34.23 -15.49 -50.25
C LEU A 489 -33.32 -16.40 -51.09
N LEU A 490 -33.39 -17.73 -50.90
CA LEU A 490 -32.67 -18.68 -51.74
C LEU A 490 -33.16 -18.66 -53.20
N ARG A 491 -34.45 -18.40 -53.46
CA ARG A 491 -34.98 -18.21 -54.82
C ARG A 491 -34.44 -16.92 -55.45
N GLU A 492 -34.37 -15.84 -54.69
CA GLU A 492 -33.76 -14.58 -55.14
C GLU A 492 -32.26 -14.74 -55.43
N GLU A 493 -31.53 -15.46 -54.59
CA GLU A 493 -30.12 -15.80 -54.84
C GLU A 493 -29.94 -16.72 -56.04
N LEU A 494 -30.85 -17.68 -56.26
CA LEU A 494 -30.85 -18.55 -57.44
C LEU A 494 -31.14 -17.72 -58.72
N VAL A 495 -32.06 -16.76 -58.66
CA VAL A 495 -32.31 -15.78 -59.73
C VAL A 495 -31.06 -14.92 -59.96
N ARG A 496 -30.39 -14.45 -58.91
CA ARG A 496 -29.15 -13.68 -58.97
C ARG A 496 -28.00 -14.47 -59.59
N LEU A 497 -27.85 -15.74 -59.21
CA LEU A 497 -26.84 -16.66 -59.77
C LEU A 497 -27.18 -17.04 -61.23
N ARG A 498 -28.46 -17.22 -61.57
CA ARG A 498 -28.89 -17.37 -62.97
C ARG A 498 -28.60 -16.12 -63.79
N ALA A 499 -28.85 -14.92 -63.26
CA ALA A 499 -28.53 -13.66 -63.94
C ALA A 499 -27.02 -13.49 -64.19
N ARG A 500 -26.17 -14.13 -63.37
CA ARG A 500 -24.72 -14.16 -63.56
C ARG A 500 -24.24 -15.21 -64.57
N THR A 501 -25.04 -16.26 -64.83
CA THR A 501 -24.66 -17.39 -65.71
C THR A 501 -25.35 -17.33 -67.08
N PHE A 502 -26.51 -16.69 -67.18
CA PHE A 502 -27.26 -16.47 -68.42
C PHE A 502 -27.82 -15.04 -68.44
N PRO A 503 -27.52 -14.20 -69.44
CA PRO A 503 -28.10 -12.87 -69.55
C PRO A 503 -29.61 -13.00 -69.80
N SER A 504 -30.44 -12.61 -68.83
CA SER A 504 -31.89 -12.55 -69.00
C SER A 504 -32.30 -11.10 -69.30
N PHE A 505 -32.92 -10.89 -70.47
CA PHE A 505 -33.24 -9.56 -71.02
C PHE A 505 -34.29 -8.76 -70.21
N ALA A 506 -34.99 -9.39 -69.26
CA ALA A 506 -36.04 -8.72 -68.48
C ALA A 506 -35.51 -7.77 -67.39
N GLN A 507 -34.28 -7.96 -66.90
CA GLN A 507 -33.74 -7.18 -65.77
C GLN A 507 -32.98 -5.90 -66.19
N LEU A 508 -32.61 -5.75 -67.47
CA LEU A 508 -32.01 -4.51 -67.98
C LEU A 508 -33.00 -3.34 -68.02
N GLN A 509 -34.31 -3.60 -67.97
CA GLN A 509 -35.33 -2.55 -68.08
C GLN A 509 -35.56 -1.81 -66.76
N ALA A 510 -35.21 -2.40 -65.61
CA ALA A 510 -35.46 -1.81 -64.29
C ALA A 510 -34.33 -0.87 -63.81
N GLN A 511 -33.13 -0.92 -64.39
CA GLN A 511 -32.01 -0.03 -64.02
C GLN A 511 -32.03 1.34 -64.73
N PHE A 512 -32.91 1.56 -65.70
CA PHE A 512 -33.00 2.82 -66.45
C PHE A 512 -34.15 3.75 -66.02
N PHE A 513 -34.92 3.40 -64.99
CA PHE A 513 -35.99 4.26 -64.47
C PHE A 513 -35.87 4.43 -62.95
N ALA A 514 -34.88 5.21 -62.52
CA ALA A 514 -35.01 6.01 -61.30
C ALA A 514 -35.51 7.40 -61.72
N PRO A 515 -36.64 7.92 -61.16
CA PRO A 515 -37.10 9.26 -61.46
C PRO A 515 -36.26 10.28 -60.68
N ASP A 516 -35.57 11.15 -61.41
CA ASP A 516 -34.88 12.32 -60.88
C ASP A 516 -35.88 13.28 -60.20
N ASP A 517 -35.46 13.75 -59.03
CA ASP A 517 -36.06 14.80 -58.23
C ASP A 517 -36.42 16.03 -59.07
N GLN A 518 -37.72 16.26 -59.25
CA GLN A 518 -38.26 17.55 -59.64
C GLN A 518 -38.91 18.21 -58.44
N HIS A 519 -38.29 19.26 -57.92
CA HIS A 519 -38.97 20.51 -57.61
C HIS A 519 -37.95 21.63 -57.38
N THR A 520 -37.83 22.54 -58.35
CA THR A 520 -38.01 23.99 -58.15
C THR A 520 -37.78 24.75 -59.46
N LEU A 521 -38.87 25.27 -60.04
CA LEU A 521 -39.04 26.66 -60.52
C LEU A 521 -40.34 26.75 -61.35
N GLN A 522 -41.47 26.84 -60.67
CA GLN A 522 -42.42 27.98 -60.71
C GLN A 522 -43.52 27.76 -59.67
#